data_AF-A0A349E8M0-F1
#
_entry.id   AF-A0A349E8M0-F1
#
_cell.length_a   1.000
_cell.length_b   1.000
_cell.length_c   1.000
_cell.angle_alpha   90.00
_cell.angle_beta   90.00
_cell.angle_gamma   90.00
#
_symmetry.space_group_name_H-M   'P 1'
#
loop_
_entity.id
_entity.type
_entity.pdbx_description
1 polymer ?
#
loop_
_entity_poly.entity_id
_entity_poly.type
_entity_poly.pdbx_seq_one_letter_code
_entity_poly.pdbx_strand_id
1 'polypeptide(L)'
;MPDYFTSIGTLLDGSFLQSGALWALSTIPGFPPIIQTVHILGIAVVMGSVVILNLRILGLAVPSQNITEMTHRLMPWLWWALASNLVSGAFFLFGRPLRYFNNPIFGWKVSFLVCAMLLTLFFHLMSRRQEAYWELSSKRLWSARAVALLSLMSWLMVAMAGRWIAYLEYIYYPA
;
A
#
# COMPACT_ATOMS: atom_id res chain seq x y z
N MET A 1 7.56 -9.79 -18.33
CA MET A 1 8.01 -9.37 -16.99
C MET A 1 9.52 -9.26 -17.04
N PRO A 2 10.17 -8.27 -16.42
CA PRO A 2 11.63 -8.20 -16.39
C PRO A 2 12.24 -9.45 -15.75
N ASP A 3 13.36 -9.93 -16.27
CA ASP A 3 13.99 -11.21 -15.86
C ASP A 3 14.40 -11.22 -14.38
N TYR A 4 14.73 -10.07 -13.80
CA TYR A 4 15.04 -9.97 -12.38
C TYR A 4 13.83 -10.29 -11.49
N PHE A 5 12.62 -9.95 -11.95
CA PHE A 5 11.40 -10.12 -11.16
C PHE A 5 10.99 -11.59 -11.13
N THR A 6 11.10 -12.28 -12.26
CA THR A 6 10.87 -13.74 -12.35
C THR A 6 11.93 -14.53 -11.60
N SER A 7 13.19 -14.08 -11.62
CA SER A 7 14.30 -14.67 -10.85
C SER A 7 14.05 -14.65 -9.34
N ILE A 8 13.47 -13.58 -8.79
CA ILE A 8 13.08 -13.52 -7.37
C ILE A 8 12.00 -14.57 -7.08
N GLY A 9 11.03 -14.71 -7.99
CA GLY A 9 9.99 -15.72 -7.87
C GLY A 9 10.56 -17.14 -7.79
N THR A 10 11.53 -17.47 -8.64
CA THR A 10 12.20 -18.78 -8.64
C THR A 10 13.09 -19.00 -7.42
N LEU A 11 13.70 -17.96 -6.86
CA LEU A 11 14.49 -18.06 -5.63
C LEU A 11 13.62 -18.32 -4.39
N LEU A 12 12.40 -17.80 -4.39
CA LEU A 12 11.43 -18.03 -3.30
C LEU A 12 10.74 -19.38 -3.44
N ASP A 13 10.68 -19.94 -4.65
CA ASP A 13 10.16 -21.28 -4.89
C ASP A 13 11.11 -22.35 -4.32
N GLY A 14 10.58 -23.31 -3.58
CA GLY A 14 11.33 -24.27 -2.77
C GLY A 14 11.99 -23.72 -1.51
N SER A 15 11.84 -22.43 -1.19
CA SER A 15 12.52 -21.80 -0.04
C SER A 15 11.84 -22.10 1.30
N PHE A 16 12.58 -21.94 2.40
CA PHE A 16 12.04 -22.02 3.77
C PHE A 16 10.85 -21.05 3.99
N LEU A 17 10.89 -19.88 3.35
CA LEU A 17 9.81 -18.89 3.44
C LEU A 17 8.51 -19.41 2.79
N GLN A 18 8.61 -20.05 1.63
CA GLN A 18 7.46 -20.68 0.98
C GLN A 18 6.95 -21.86 1.81
N SER A 19 7.83 -22.73 2.30
CA SER A 19 7.44 -23.87 3.13
C SER A 19 6.71 -23.42 4.41
N GLY A 20 7.23 -22.41 5.11
CA GLY A 20 6.59 -21.85 6.30
C GLY A 20 5.25 -21.20 6.01
N ALA A 21 5.15 -20.44 4.91
CA ALA A 21 3.89 -19.83 4.49
C ALA A 21 2.84 -20.88 4.10
N LEU A 22 3.23 -21.90 3.33
CA LEU A 22 2.36 -23.00 2.94
C LEU A 22 1.91 -23.82 4.14
N TRP A 23 2.81 -24.12 5.07
CA TRP A 23 2.46 -24.80 6.32
C TRP A 23 1.40 -24.02 7.08
N ALA A 24 1.59 -22.72 7.30
CA ALA A 24 0.61 -21.89 8.00
C ALA A 24 -0.75 -21.85 7.28
N LEU A 25 -0.73 -21.67 5.95
CA LEU A 25 -1.95 -21.57 5.12
C LEU A 25 -2.71 -22.89 4.99
N SER A 26 -2.04 -24.05 5.07
CA SER A 26 -2.65 -25.36 4.85
C SER A 26 -2.95 -26.11 6.15
N THR A 27 -2.15 -25.89 7.19
CA THR A 27 -2.19 -26.70 8.43
C THR A 27 -3.02 -26.03 9.52
N ILE A 28 -2.96 -24.71 9.65
CA ILE A 28 -3.68 -23.99 10.71
C ILE A 28 -5.14 -23.80 10.28
N PRO A 29 -6.12 -24.40 10.99
CA PRO A 29 -7.53 -24.30 10.59
C PRO A 29 -8.01 -22.84 10.59
N GLY A 30 -8.62 -22.41 9.48
CA GLY A 30 -9.16 -21.07 9.35
C GLY A 30 -8.11 -19.96 9.20
N PHE A 31 -6.82 -20.27 9.11
CA PHE A 31 -5.78 -19.24 8.98
C PHE A 31 -5.91 -18.38 7.72
N PRO A 32 -6.14 -18.94 6.51
CA PRO A 32 -6.31 -18.12 5.30
C PRO A 32 -7.40 -17.03 5.41
N PRO A 33 -8.65 -17.31 5.84
CA PRO A 33 -9.66 -16.25 5.99
C PRO A 33 -9.36 -15.27 7.13
N ILE A 34 -8.71 -15.71 8.22
CA ILE A 34 -8.33 -14.83 9.33
C ILE A 34 -7.26 -13.83 8.87
N ILE A 35 -6.16 -14.31 8.28
CA ILE A 35 -5.06 -13.43 7.84
C ILE A 35 -5.49 -12.51 6.70
N GLN A 36 -6.40 -12.99 5.83
CA GLN A 36 -7.02 -12.16 4.80
C GLN A 36 -7.90 -11.05 5.40
N THR A 37 -8.64 -11.35 6.48
CA THR A 37 -9.42 -10.33 7.21
C THR A 37 -8.51 -9.26 7.79
N VAL A 38 -7.41 -9.67 8.44
CA VAL A 38 -6.40 -8.74 8.96
C VAL A 38 -5.84 -7.85 7.85
N HIS A 39 -5.54 -8.42 6.68
CA HIS A 39 -5.06 -7.68 5.52
C HIS A 39 -6.08 -6.65 5.02
N ILE A 40 -7.37 -7.02 4.91
CA ILE A 40 -8.42 -6.11 4.44
C ILE A 40 -8.67 -4.98 5.45
N LEU A 41 -8.69 -5.28 6.74
CA LEU A 41 -8.82 -4.26 7.80
C LEU A 41 -7.63 -3.30 7.79
N GLY A 42 -6.40 -3.80 7.61
CA GLY A 42 -5.23 -2.95 7.47
C GLY A 42 -5.32 -2.06 6.22
N ILE A 43 -5.77 -2.58 5.08
CA ILE A 43 -6.07 -1.76 3.89
C ILE A 43 -7.10 -0.68 4.21
N ALA A 44 -8.18 -0.99 4.93
CA ALA A 44 -9.19 -0.01 5.31
C ALA A 44 -8.60 1.13 6.17
N VAL A 45 -7.73 0.81 7.14
CA VAL A 45 -7.05 1.81 7.96
C VAL A 45 -6.08 2.67 7.14
N VAL A 46 -5.29 2.05 6.24
CA VAL A 46 -4.41 2.77 5.31
C VAL A 46 -5.22 3.74 4.45
N MET A 47 -6.25 3.25 3.79
CA MET A 47 -7.09 4.04 2.88
C MET A 47 -7.83 5.15 3.63
N GLY A 48 -8.44 4.85 4.78
CA GLY A 48 -9.12 5.86 5.60
C GLY A 48 -8.19 6.99 6.02
N SER A 49 -6.99 6.64 6.51
CA SER A 49 -5.99 7.62 6.96
C SER A 49 -5.46 8.49 5.82
N VAL A 50 -5.11 7.88 4.69
CA VAL A 50 -4.58 8.58 3.51
C VAL A 50 -5.65 9.45 2.86
N VAL A 51 -6.86 8.91 2.66
CA VAL A 51 -7.91 9.60 1.93
C VAL A 51 -8.36 10.84 2.68
N ILE A 52 -8.65 10.73 3.98
CA ILE A 52 -9.12 11.89 4.76
C ILE A 52 -8.06 12.98 4.86
N LEU A 53 -6.78 12.61 5.03
CA LEU A 53 -5.67 13.56 5.12
C LEU A 53 -5.45 14.27 3.78
N ASN A 54 -5.40 13.53 2.67
CA ASN A 54 -5.16 14.13 1.36
C ASN A 54 -6.35 14.99 0.90
N LEU A 55 -7.60 14.56 1.13
CA LEU A 55 -8.77 15.39 0.85
C LEU A 55 -8.76 16.68 1.69
N ARG A 56 -8.29 16.61 2.93
CA ARG A 56 -8.10 17.81 3.76
C ARG A 56 -7.08 18.77 3.17
N ILE A 57 -5.93 18.26 2.72
CA ILE A 57 -4.86 19.05 2.09
C ILE A 57 -5.36 19.71 0.79
N LEU A 58 -6.17 18.98 0.02
CA LEU A 58 -6.83 19.49 -1.18
C LEU A 58 -7.94 20.51 -0.89
N GLY A 59 -8.37 20.65 0.36
CA GLY A 59 -9.46 21.55 0.77
C GLY A 59 -10.86 21.00 0.46
N LEU A 60 -10.98 19.69 0.24
CA LEU A 60 -12.23 19.03 -0.16
C LEU A 60 -12.96 18.37 1.02
N ALA A 61 -12.26 18.12 2.13
CA ALA A 61 -12.85 17.50 3.32
C ALA A 61 -12.36 18.14 4.62
N VAL A 62 -13.22 18.11 5.63
CA VAL A 62 -12.90 18.48 7.02
C VAL A 62 -12.20 19.85 7.20
N PRO A 63 -12.67 20.94 6.57
CA PRO A 63 -11.95 22.22 6.51
C PRO A 63 -11.65 22.85 7.89
N SER A 64 -12.37 22.46 8.93
CA SER A 64 -12.18 22.92 10.31
C SER A 64 -10.99 22.28 11.03
N GLN A 65 -10.39 21.21 10.50
CA GLN A 65 -9.27 20.51 11.15
C GLN A 65 -7.92 21.04 10.67
N ASN A 66 -6.91 21.08 11.54
CA ASN A 66 -5.55 21.47 11.17
C ASN A 66 -4.81 20.33 10.46
N ILE A 67 -4.09 20.61 9.37
CA ILE A 67 -3.35 19.59 8.60
C ILE A 67 -2.26 18.94 9.44
N THR A 68 -1.54 19.73 10.24
CA THR A 68 -0.45 19.27 11.11
C THR A 68 -0.96 18.30 12.16
N GLU A 69 -2.05 18.66 12.84
CA GLU A 69 -2.67 17.83 13.89
C GLU A 69 -3.21 16.50 13.31
N MET A 70 -3.90 16.57 12.16
CA MET A 70 -4.36 15.36 11.47
C MET A 70 -3.20 14.47 11.06
N THR A 71 -2.11 15.05 10.54
CA THR A 71 -0.91 14.29 10.16
C THR A 71 -0.33 13.57 11.38
N HIS A 72 -0.20 14.26 12.52
CA HIS A 72 0.35 13.66 13.74
C HIS A 72 -0.51 12.50 14.26
N ARG A 73 -1.84 12.62 14.18
CA ARG A 73 -2.77 11.57 14.63
C ARG A 73 -2.84 10.39 13.68
N LEU A 74 -2.85 10.62 12.36
CA LEU A 74 -3.09 9.57 11.37
C LEU A 74 -1.82 8.80 10.98
N MET A 75 -0.64 9.40 11.06
CA MET A 75 0.61 8.74 10.65
C MET A 75 0.92 7.46 11.45
N PRO A 76 0.80 7.41 12.79
CA PRO A 76 1.03 6.18 13.54
C PRO A 76 0.12 5.03 13.07
N TRP A 77 -1.17 5.31 12.86
CA TRP A 77 -2.12 4.32 12.34
C TRP A 77 -1.77 3.84 10.95
N LEU A 78 -1.36 4.76 10.07
CA LEU A 78 -0.89 4.42 8.74
C LEU A 78 0.30 3.46 8.79
N TRP A 79 1.33 3.77 9.58
CA TRP A 79 2.53 2.93 9.67
C TRP A 79 2.24 1.54 10.25
N TRP A 80 1.44 1.45 11.31
CA TRP A 80 1.03 0.16 11.87
C TRP A 80 0.18 -0.66 10.88
N ALA A 81 -0.72 -0.02 10.16
CA ALA A 81 -1.54 -0.69 9.15
C ALA A 81 -0.70 -1.17 7.96
N LEU A 82 0.32 -0.41 7.54
CA LEU A 82 1.27 -0.85 6.51
C LEU A 82 2.11 -2.05 6.97
N ALA A 83 2.59 -2.03 8.20
CA ALA A 83 3.32 -3.18 8.78
C ALA A 83 2.42 -4.43 8.84
N SER A 84 1.18 -4.27 9.31
CA SER A 84 0.18 -5.35 9.32
C SER A 84 -0.09 -5.90 7.91
N ASN A 85 -0.27 -5.03 6.92
CA ASN A 85 -0.50 -5.42 5.53
C ASN A 85 0.70 -6.12 4.91
N LEU A 86 1.92 -5.68 5.24
CA LEU A 86 3.14 -6.32 4.77
C LEU A 86 3.23 -7.76 5.29
N VAL A 87 3.04 -7.95 6.60
CA VAL A 87 3.11 -9.28 7.24
C VAL A 87 2.01 -10.20 6.73
N SER A 88 0.76 -9.73 6.72
CA SER A 88 -0.37 -10.53 6.25
C SER A 88 -0.29 -10.86 4.75
N GLY A 89 0.13 -9.90 3.93
CA GLY A 89 0.32 -10.10 2.49
C GLY A 89 1.49 -11.03 2.15
N ALA A 90 2.53 -11.06 3.00
CA ALA A 90 3.69 -11.91 2.81
C ALA A 90 3.34 -13.40 2.82
N PHE A 91 2.38 -13.84 3.66
CA PHE A 91 1.92 -15.25 3.65
C PHE A 91 1.40 -15.67 2.27
N PHE A 92 0.57 -14.84 1.64
CA PHE A 92 0.02 -15.17 0.31
C PHE A 92 1.09 -15.08 -0.78
N LEU A 93 1.95 -14.06 -0.72
CA LEU A 93 3.05 -13.88 -1.67
C LEU A 93 4.01 -15.07 -1.63
N PHE A 94 4.48 -15.45 -0.44
CA PHE A 94 5.40 -16.57 -0.27
C PHE A 94 4.73 -17.92 -0.49
N GLY A 95 3.43 -18.06 -0.23
CA GLY A 95 2.71 -19.31 -0.52
C GLY A 95 2.66 -19.64 -2.01
N ARG A 96 2.58 -18.63 -2.90
CA ARG A 96 2.53 -18.82 -4.35
C ARG A 96 3.37 -17.76 -5.09
N PRO A 97 4.70 -17.76 -4.95
CA PRO A 97 5.56 -16.67 -5.42
C PRO A 97 5.46 -16.49 -6.94
N LEU A 98 5.49 -17.58 -7.71
CA LEU A 98 5.40 -17.53 -9.18
C LEU A 98 4.11 -16.88 -9.68
N ARG A 99 2.98 -17.00 -8.95
CA ARG A 99 1.71 -16.36 -9.33
C ARG A 99 1.81 -14.83 -9.28
N TYR A 100 2.59 -14.29 -8.35
CA TYR A 100 2.76 -12.84 -8.20
C TYR A 100 3.89 -12.32 -9.08
N PHE A 101 5.07 -12.95 -9.03
CA PHE A 101 6.25 -12.49 -9.76
C PHE A 101 6.17 -12.67 -11.28
N ASN A 102 5.33 -13.57 -11.80
CA ASN A 102 5.06 -13.66 -13.24
C ASN A 102 3.94 -12.72 -13.70
N ASN A 103 3.23 -12.05 -12.78
CA ASN A 103 2.09 -11.20 -13.11
C ASN A 103 2.48 -9.72 -13.23
N PRO A 104 2.44 -9.09 -14.43
CA PRO A 104 2.85 -7.70 -14.64
C PRO A 104 2.11 -6.69 -13.74
N ILE A 105 0.86 -6.96 -13.37
CA ILE A 105 0.06 -6.09 -12.50
C ILE A 105 0.63 -6.04 -11.08
N PHE A 106 1.24 -7.13 -10.61
CA PHE A 106 1.93 -7.13 -9.32
C PHE A 106 3.13 -6.19 -9.34
N GLY A 107 3.89 -6.15 -10.45
CA GLY A 107 4.96 -5.16 -10.64
C GLY A 107 4.45 -3.72 -10.55
N TRP A 108 3.36 -3.40 -11.27
CA TRP A 108 2.71 -2.09 -11.17
C TRP A 108 2.25 -1.76 -9.75
N LYS A 109 1.63 -2.71 -9.07
CA LYS A 109 1.21 -2.55 -7.66
C LYS A 109 2.38 -2.14 -6.77
N VAL A 110 3.53 -2.81 -6.90
CA VAL A 110 4.73 -2.51 -6.11
C VAL A 110 5.27 -1.12 -6.46
N SER A 111 5.33 -0.75 -7.75
CA SER A 111 5.79 0.58 -8.17
C SER A 111 4.93 1.71 -7.60
N PHE A 112 3.59 1.59 -7.68
CA PHE A 112 2.68 2.58 -7.10
C PHE A 112 2.74 2.60 -5.57
N LEU A 113 2.94 1.45 -4.93
CA LEU A 113 3.09 1.36 -3.48
C LEU A 113 4.35 2.10 -3.02
N VAL A 114 5.49 1.87 -3.68
CA VAL A 114 6.74 2.58 -3.39
C VAL A 114 6.58 4.08 -3.61
N CYS A 115 5.96 4.49 -4.73
CA CYS A 115 5.67 5.90 -5.01
C CYS A 115 4.81 6.54 -3.90
N ALA A 116 3.71 5.90 -3.53
CA ALA A 116 2.82 6.33 -2.45
C ALA A 116 3.57 6.47 -1.10
N MET A 117 4.38 5.48 -0.74
CA MET A 117 5.17 5.50 0.49
C MET A 117 6.19 6.63 0.49
N LEU A 118 6.88 6.88 -0.62
CA LEU A 118 7.85 7.97 -0.75
C LEU A 118 7.17 9.34 -0.65
N LEU A 119 6.03 9.53 -1.31
CA LEU A 119 5.24 10.76 -1.22
C LEU A 119 4.76 11.02 0.21
N THR A 120 4.24 9.99 0.89
CA THR A 120 3.80 10.12 2.28
C THR A 120 4.96 10.38 3.23
N LEU A 121 6.09 9.68 3.05
CA LEU A 121 7.29 9.90 3.86
C LEU A 121 7.84 11.31 3.65
N PHE A 122 7.94 11.78 2.41
CA PHE A 122 8.33 13.14 2.09
C PHE A 122 7.42 14.17 2.78
N PHE A 123 6.10 13.99 2.67
CA PHE A 123 5.13 14.87 3.31
C PHE A 123 5.31 14.91 4.83
N HIS A 124 5.46 13.74 5.46
CA HIS A 124 5.66 13.59 6.90
C HIS A 124 6.97 14.21 7.39
N LEU A 125 8.08 13.95 6.69
CA LEU A 125 9.39 14.49 7.04
C LEU A 125 9.42 16.02 6.96
N MET A 126 8.83 16.62 5.94
CA MET A 126 8.74 18.08 5.84
C MET A 126 7.84 18.67 6.93
N SER A 127 6.74 18.00 7.28
CA SER A 127 5.87 18.40 8.38
C SER A 127 6.57 18.36 9.75
N ARG A 128 7.49 17.42 9.96
CA ARG A 128 8.30 17.34 11.20
C ARG A 128 9.43 18.38 11.28
N ARG A 129 9.88 18.92 10.15
CA ARG A 129 10.99 19.91 10.14
C ARG A 129 10.59 21.25 10.72
N GLN A 130 9.33 21.66 10.53
CA GLN A 130 8.82 22.93 11.00
C GLN A 130 7.31 22.83 11.17
N GLU A 131 6.79 23.33 12.28
CA GLU A 131 5.35 23.39 12.49
C GLU A 131 4.67 24.17 11.36
N ALA A 132 3.52 23.66 10.91
CA ALA A 132 2.74 24.23 9.81
C ALA A 132 3.55 24.45 8.52
N TYR A 133 4.60 23.65 8.26
CA TYR A 133 5.52 23.83 7.11
C TYR A 133 4.79 24.11 5.78
N TRP A 134 3.72 23.36 5.52
CA TRP A 134 2.93 23.41 4.29
C TRP A 134 2.00 24.62 4.18
N GLU A 135 1.72 25.29 5.30
CA GLU A 135 0.83 26.45 5.40
C GLU A 135 1.61 27.78 5.42
N LEU A 136 2.94 27.75 5.58
CA LEU A 136 3.79 28.94 5.67
C LEU A 136 3.85 29.81 4.41
N SER A 137 3.52 29.28 3.24
CA SER A 137 3.48 30.06 2.00
C SER A 137 2.57 29.43 0.97
N SER A 138 2.02 30.25 0.07
CA SER A 138 1.15 29.78 -1.02
C SER A 138 1.86 28.77 -1.92
N LYS A 139 3.17 28.92 -2.16
CA LYS A 139 3.96 27.97 -2.95
C LYS A 139 4.03 26.58 -2.30
N ARG A 140 4.23 26.53 -0.97
CA ARG A 140 4.25 25.27 -0.21
C ARG A 140 2.86 24.62 -0.14
N LEU A 141 1.81 25.42 -0.07
CA LEU A 141 0.44 24.88 -0.10
C LEU A 141 0.13 24.21 -1.45
N TRP A 142 0.52 24.82 -2.57
CA TRP A 142 0.34 24.22 -3.89
C TRP A 142 1.15 22.93 -4.07
N SER A 143 2.39 22.87 -3.56
CA SER A 143 3.16 21.63 -3.60
C SER A 143 2.57 20.54 -2.69
N ALA A 144 2.04 20.90 -1.51
CA ALA A 144 1.29 19.97 -0.65
C ALA A 144 0.09 19.36 -1.40
N ARG A 145 -0.68 20.20 -2.11
CA ARG A 145 -1.82 19.75 -2.92
C ARG A 145 -1.41 18.81 -4.06
N ALA A 146 -0.31 19.12 -4.76
CA ALA A 146 0.22 18.24 -5.81
C ALA A 146 0.65 16.88 -5.25
N VAL A 147 1.38 16.86 -4.12
CA VAL A 147 1.77 15.63 -3.42
C VAL A 147 0.55 14.84 -2.96
N ALA A 148 -0.47 15.51 -2.40
CA ALA A 148 -1.69 14.87 -1.95
C ALA A 148 -2.46 14.21 -3.10
N LEU A 149 -2.55 14.88 -4.25
CA LEU A 149 -3.19 14.32 -5.45
C LEU A 149 -2.43 13.09 -5.97
N LEU A 150 -1.11 13.19 -6.13
CA LEU A 150 -0.28 12.07 -6.58
C LEU A 150 -0.33 10.89 -5.60
N SER A 151 -0.36 11.16 -4.30
CA SER A 151 -0.49 10.16 -3.26
C SER A 151 -1.83 9.42 -3.38
N LEU A 152 -2.94 10.16 -3.50
CA LEU A 152 -4.27 9.57 -3.70
C LEU A 152 -4.33 8.68 -4.95
N MET A 153 -3.82 9.16 -6.09
CA MET A 153 -3.82 8.37 -7.32
C MET A 153 -2.98 7.10 -7.16
N SER A 154 -1.82 7.20 -6.51
CA SER A 154 -0.96 6.04 -6.26
C SER A 154 -1.65 5.00 -5.37
N TRP A 155 -2.28 5.42 -4.26
CA TRP A 155 -3.01 4.52 -3.37
C TRP A 155 -4.23 3.86 -4.04
N LEU A 156 -4.97 4.62 -4.87
CA LEU A 156 -6.06 4.06 -5.67
C LEU A 156 -5.55 3.00 -6.66
N MET A 157 -4.44 3.27 -7.35
CA MET A 157 -3.82 2.30 -8.26
C MET A 157 -3.35 1.04 -7.53
N VAL A 158 -2.77 1.16 -6.33
CA VAL A 158 -2.39 0.00 -5.50
C VAL A 158 -3.60 -0.87 -5.16
N ALA A 159 -4.70 -0.24 -4.75
CA ALA A 159 -5.93 -0.94 -4.39
C ALA A 159 -6.56 -1.64 -5.61
N MET A 160 -6.65 -0.95 -6.75
CA MET A 160 -7.15 -1.50 -8.01
C MET A 160 -6.29 -2.67 -8.49
N ALA A 161 -4.96 -2.50 -8.52
CA ALA A 161 -4.02 -3.54 -8.92
C ALA A 161 -4.15 -4.79 -8.03
N GLY A 162 -4.39 -4.60 -6.73
CA GLY A 162 -4.65 -5.70 -5.80
C GLY A 162 -5.78 -6.63 -6.25
N ARG A 163 -6.89 -6.09 -6.75
CA ARG A 163 -8.00 -6.90 -7.27
C ARG A 163 -7.69 -7.47 -8.65
N TRP A 164 -7.06 -6.69 -9.53
CA TRP A 164 -6.76 -7.13 -10.89
C TRP A 164 -5.73 -8.27 -10.97
N ILE A 165 -4.83 -8.40 -9.99
CA ILE A 165 -3.92 -9.57 -9.90
C ILE A 165 -4.69 -10.90 -9.93
N ALA A 166 -5.88 -10.95 -9.32
CA ALA A 166 -6.69 -12.16 -9.30
C ALA A 166 -7.37 -12.47 -10.65
N TYR A 167 -7.55 -11.46 -11.51
CA TYR A 167 -8.31 -11.57 -12.76
C TYR A 167 -7.46 -11.50 -14.03
N LEU A 168 -6.13 -11.41 -13.91
CA LEU A 168 -5.23 -11.35 -15.07
C LEU A 168 -5.49 -12.52 -16.05
N GLU A 169 -5.72 -13.72 -15.51
CA GLU A 169 -5.99 -14.93 -16.30
C GLU A 169 -7.22 -14.76 -17.21
N TYR A 170 -8.26 -14.03 -16.76
CA TYR A 170 -9.46 -13.74 -17.56
C TYR A 170 -9.23 -12.71 -18.67
N ILE A 171 -8.17 -11.89 -18.57
CA ILE A 171 -7.83 -10.88 -19.59
C ILE A 171 -7.08 -11.54 -20.75
N TYR A 172 -6.14 -12.45 -20.46
CA TYR A 172 -5.33 -13.10 -21.49
C TYR A 172 -5.96 -14.37 -22.07
N TYR A 173 -6.80 -15.05 -21.29
CA TYR A 173 -7.53 -16.24 -21.72
C TYR A 173 -9.02 -16.05 -21.47
N PRO A 174 -9.70 -15.15 -22.23
CA PRO A 174 -11.14 -15.03 -22.14
C PRO A 174 -11.77 -16.36 -22.57
N ALA A 175 -12.63 -16.91 -21.70
CA ALA A 175 -13.40 -18.13 -21.95
C ALA A 175 -14.41 -17.94 -23.10
#